data_AF-A0A0R2QPK2-F1
#
_entry.id   AF-A0A0R2QPK2-F1
#
_cell.length_a   1.000
_cell.length_b   1.000
_cell.length_c   1.000
_cell.angle_alpha   90.00
_cell.angle_beta   90.00
_cell.angle_gamma   90.00
#
_symmetry.space_group_name_H-M   'P 1'
#
loop_
_entity.id
_entity.type
_entity.pdbx_description
1 polymer ?
#
loop_
_entity_poly.entity_id
_entity_poly.type
_entity_poly.pdbx_seq_one_letter_code
_entity_poly.pdbx_strand_id
1 'polypeptide(L)'
;MGHVRGKPNHPQTQGKIERYHRSMKNIVKLHHYYSPSELENAINDWVEYYNNERYHESLSNVTPSDVYFGREEKILKRRKETKLKSIQKRRQEYLQQKLISA
;
A
#
# COMPACT_ATOMS: atom_id res chain seq x y z
N MET A 1 20.27 19.87 -2.01
CA MET A 1 20.60 18.94 -0.91
C MET A 1 21.90 18.22 -1.26
N GLY A 2 22.82 18.08 -0.31
CA GLY A 2 24.09 17.37 -0.50
C GLY A 2 23.98 15.86 -0.24
N HIS A 3 25.00 15.11 -0.61
CA HIS A 3 25.08 13.66 -0.37
C HIS A 3 25.34 13.36 1.12
N VAL A 4 24.53 12.49 1.72
CA VAL A 4 24.64 12.08 3.13
C VAL A 4 24.98 10.58 3.20
N ARG A 5 26.00 10.23 3.99
CA ARG A 5 26.39 8.83 4.25
C ARG A 5 25.96 8.39 5.64
N GLY A 6 25.53 7.14 5.76
CA GLY A 6 25.32 6.50 7.06
C GLY A 6 26.63 6.23 7.78
N LYS A 7 26.58 6.06 9.10
CA LYS A 7 27.74 5.63 9.89
C LYS A 7 28.18 4.23 9.44
N PRO A 8 29.50 3.96 9.32
CA PRO A 8 29.99 2.61 9.04
C PRO A 8 29.43 1.59 10.04
N ASN A 9 29.09 0.39 9.55
CA ASN A 9 28.53 -0.73 10.33
C ASN A 9 27.24 -0.38 11.10
N HIS A 10 26.44 0.58 10.61
CA HIS A 10 25.18 1.00 11.23
C HIS A 10 24.01 0.92 10.22
N PRO A 11 23.50 -0.30 9.92
CA PRO A 11 22.50 -0.53 8.88
C PRO A 11 21.15 0.17 9.14
N GLN A 12 20.84 0.47 10.41
CA GLN A 12 19.58 1.12 10.80
C GLN A 12 19.37 2.47 10.09
N THR A 13 20.45 3.17 9.73
CA THR A 13 20.36 4.44 8.99
C THR A 13 19.81 4.23 7.56
N GLN A 14 20.01 3.05 6.98
CA GLN A 14 19.51 2.67 5.64
C GLN A 14 18.32 1.70 5.72
N GLY A 15 17.72 1.55 6.91
CA GLY A 15 16.69 0.55 7.17
C GLY A 15 15.44 0.66 6.27
N LYS A 16 15.12 1.86 5.75
CA LYS A 16 14.01 2.05 4.82
C LYS A 16 14.25 1.32 3.49
N ILE A 17 15.41 1.52 2.87
CA ILE A 17 15.74 0.86 1.60
C ILE A 17 16.02 -0.63 1.79
N GLU A 18 16.63 -1.00 2.92
CA GLU A 18 16.83 -2.41 3.27
C GLU A 18 15.49 -3.16 3.43
N ARG A 19 14.52 -2.54 4.12
CA ARG A 19 13.17 -3.10 4.25
C ARG A 19 12.47 -3.22 2.89
N TYR A 20 12.61 -2.21 2.02
CA TYR A 20 12.08 -2.25 0.65
C TYR A 20 12.64 -3.44 -0.14
N HIS A 21 13.97 -3.62 -0.16
CA HIS A 21 14.62 -4.75 -0.82
C HIS A 21 14.17 -6.10 -0.25
N ARG A 22 13.97 -6.21 1.06
CA ARG A 22 13.43 -7.43 1.67
C ARG A 22 12.02 -7.74 1.16
N SER A 23 11.14 -6.74 1.12
CA SER A 23 9.78 -6.90 0.58
C SER A 23 9.76 -7.36 -0.87
N MET A 24 10.68 -6.83 -1.71
CA MET A 24 10.85 -7.28 -3.09
C MET A 24 11.28 -8.74 -3.18
N LYS A 25 12.36 -9.08 -2.47
CA LYS A 25 12.93 -10.42 -2.50
C LYS A 25 11.95 -11.48 -2.01
N ASN A 26 11.07 -11.15 -1.07
CA ASN A 26 10.05 -12.07 -0.57
C ASN A 26 9.01 -12.48 -1.62
N ILE A 27 8.84 -11.71 -2.70
CA ILE A 27 7.90 -12.02 -3.79
C ILE A 27 8.67 -12.57 -4.99
N VAL A 28 9.69 -11.85 -5.47
CA VAL A 28 10.45 -12.22 -6.67
C VAL A 28 11.10 -13.61 -6.53
N LYS A 29 11.61 -13.96 -5.34
CA LYS A 29 12.28 -15.27 -5.13
C LYS A 29 11.31 -16.47 -5.09
N LEU A 30 10.00 -16.26 -5.15
CA LEU A 30 9.02 -17.35 -5.18
C LEU A 30 8.94 -18.00 -6.56
N HIS A 31 9.48 -17.36 -7.60
CA HIS A 31 9.42 -17.81 -8.98
C HIS A 31 10.82 -18.18 -9.50
N HIS A 32 10.84 -19.02 -10.54
CA HIS A 32 12.04 -19.31 -11.31
C HIS A 32 12.05 -18.46 -12.57
N TYR A 33 13.22 -17.94 -12.94
CA TYR A 33 13.43 -17.11 -14.12
C TYR A 33 14.47 -17.79 -15.01
N TYR A 34 14.12 -18.01 -16.27
CA TYR A 34 14.95 -18.72 -17.24
C TYR A 34 15.79 -17.76 -18.09
N SER A 35 15.55 -16.45 -17.99
CA SER A 35 16.41 -15.43 -18.58
C SER A 35 16.52 -14.17 -17.67
N PRO A 36 17.58 -13.36 -17.84
CA PRO A 36 17.70 -12.08 -17.14
C PRO A 36 16.53 -11.13 -17.43
N SER A 37 16.02 -11.11 -18.67
CA SER A 37 14.91 -10.24 -19.07
C SER A 37 13.61 -10.58 -18.33
N GLU A 38 13.35 -11.87 -18.08
CA GLU A 38 12.18 -12.28 -17.27
C GLU A 38 12.29 -11.78 -15.83
N LEU A 39 13.49 -11.84 -15.23
CA LEU A 39 13.72 -11.31 -13.89
C LEU A 39 13.55 -9.79 -13.84
N GLU A 40 14.08 -9.07 -14.83
CA GLU A 40 13.91 -7.61 -14.94
C GLU A 40 12.43 -7.23 -15.04
N ASN A 41 11.66 -7.92 -15.87
CA ASN A 41 10.22 -7.69 -16.00
C ASN A 41 9.49 -7.96 -14.67
N ALA A 42 9.79 -9.07 -14.00
CA ALA A 42 9.17 -9.38 -12.71
C ALA A 42 9.53 -8.37 -11.60
N ILE A 43 10.73 -7.81 -11.63
CA ILE A 43 11.12 -6.72 -10.74
C ILE A 43 10.30 -5.46 -11.08
N ASN A 44 10.16 -5.10 -12.35
CA ASN A 44 9.37 -3.95 -12.78
C ASN A 44 7.90 -4.08 -12.36
N ASP A 45 7.29 -5.26 -12.57
CA ASP A 45 5.93 -5.56 -12.14
C ASP A 45 5.78 -5.42 -10.62
N TRP A 46 6.78 -5.90 -9.86
CA TRP A 46 6.78 -5.75 -8.41
C TRP A 46 6.88 -4.28 -7.97
N VAL A 47 7.70 -3.47 -8.65
CA VAL A 47 7.83 -2.03 -8.36
C VAL A 47 6.51 -1.32 -8.62
N GLU A 48 5.86 -1.62 -9.74
CA GLU A 48 4.57 -1.05 -10.12
C GLU A 48 3.51 -1.39 -9.07
N TYR A 49 3.39 -2.67 -8.71
CA TYR A 49 2.51 -3.13 -7.64
C TYR A 49 2.81 -2.44 -6.31
N TYR A 50 4.09 -2.37 -5.89
CA TYR A 50 4.47 -1.78 -4.60
C TYR A 50 4.07 -0.30 -4.49
N ASN A 51 4.24 0.45 -5.59
CA ASN A 51 4.03 1.88 -5.65
C ASN A 51 2.56 2.28 -5.86
N ASN A 52 1.83 1.55 -6.71
CA ASN A 52 0.52 1.98 -7.20
C ASN A 52 -0.66 1.14 -6.71
N GLU A 53 -0.43 -0.08 -6.21
CA GLU A 53 -1.51 -0.99 -5.80
C GLU A 53 -1.44 -1.39 -4.33
N ARG A 54 -0.23 -1.61 -3.81
CA ARG A 54 -0.03 -2.09 -2.45
C ARG A 54 -0.39 -1.01 -1.44
N TYR A 55 -1.35 -1.33 -0.57
CA TYR A 55 -1.63 -0.50 0.60
C TYR A 55 -0.59 -0.70 1.70
N HIS A 56 -0.17 0.40 2.32
CA HIS A 56 0.78 0.37 3.44
C HIS A 56 0.11 0.87 4.71
N GLU A 57 0.11 0.04 5.75
CA GLU A 57 -0.52 0.38 7.04
C GLU A 57 0.10 1.62 7.67
N SER A 58 1.42 1.78 7.57
CA SER A 58 2.13 2.98 8.04
C SER A 58 1.72 4.26 7.30
N LEU A 59 1.03 4.13 6.16
CA LEU A 59 0.50 5.23 5.33
C LEU A 59 -1.03 5.27 5.39
N SER A 60 -1.65 4.82 6.47
CA SER A 60 -3.12 4.75 6.60
C SER A 60 -3.81 3.97 5.47
N ASN A 61 -3.14 2.91 4.99
CA ASN A 61 -3.55 2.11 3.84
C ASN A 61 -3.72 2.94 2.55
N VAL A 62 -2.88 3.94 2.35
CA VAL A 62 -2.70 4.65 1.08
C VAL A 62 -1.48 4.06 0.35
N THR A 63 -1.45 4.16 -0.97
CA THR A 63 -0.33 3.68 -1.78
C THR A 63 0.85 4.67 -1.71
N PRO A 64 2.11 4.23 -1.86
CA PRO A 64 3.26 5.14 -1.83
C PRO A 64 3.18 6.23 -2.89
N SER A 65 2.70 5.90 -4.10
CA SER A 65 2.49 6.85 -5.19
C SER A 65 1.47 7.92 -4.82
N ASP A 66 0.34 7.56 -4.22
CA ASP A 66 -0.66 8.54 -3.78
C ASP A 66 -0.13 9.50 -2.71
N VAL A 67 0.68 9.01 -1.76
CA VAL A 67 1.33 9.84 -0.75
C VAL A 67 2.35 10.77 -1.41
N TYR A 68 3.19 10.25 -2.31
CA TYR A 68 4.20 11.04 -3.02
C TYR A 68 3.60 12.20 -3.82
N PHE A 69 2.47 11.96 -4.50
CA PHE A 69 1.74 12.98 -5.25
C PHE A 69 0.76 13.80 -4.40
N GLY A 70 0.76 13.66 -3.07
CA GLY A 70 -0.08 14.45 -2.15
C GLY A 70 -1.58 14.19 -2.27
N ARG A 71 -1.99 13.01 -2.75
CA ARG A 71 -3.41 12.64 -2.96
C ARG A 71 -4.05 12.02 -1.72
N GLU A 72 -3.28 11.81 -0.66
CA GLU A 72 -3.68 11.07 0.54
C GLU A 72 -4.94 11.62 1.23
N GLU A 73 -4.99 12.93 1.48
CA GLU A 73 -6.11 13.55 2.22
C GLU A 73 -7.43 13.37 1.49
N LYS A 74 -7.41 13.55 0.16
CA LYS A 74 -8.58 13.38 -0.71
C LYS A 74 -9.09 11.94 -0.67
N ILE A 75 -8.18 10.96 -0.69
CA ILE A 75 -8.51 9.54 -0.61
C ILE A 75 -9.13 9.22 0.76
N LEU A 76 -8.51 9.66 1.84
CA LEU A 76 -8.98 9.41 3.21
C LEU A 76 -10.34 10.06 3.48
N LYS A 77 -10.55 11.29 3.01
CA LYS A 77 -11.84 11.98 3.10
C LYS A 77 -12.95 11.19 2.39
N ARG A 78 -12.71 10.79 1.14
CA ARG A 78 -13.67 9.97 0.37
C ARG A 78 -13.99 8.66 1.08
N ARG A 79 -12.98 7.97 1.63
CA ARG A 79 -13.18 6.72 2.38
C ARG A 79 -14.04 6.93 3.64
N LYS A 80 -13.82 8.01 4.38
CA LYS A 80 -14.62 8.38 5.56
C LYS A 80 -16.09 8.60 5.20
N GLU A 81 -16.35 9.34 4.13
CA GLU A 81 -17.70 9.60 3.62
C GLU A 81 -18.41 8.29 3.19
N THR A 82 -17.73 7.44 2.41
CA THR A 82 -18.27 6.13 2.01
C THR A 82 -18.61 5.25 3.21
N LYS A 83 -17.73 5.22 4.23
CA LYS A 83 -17.97 4.46 5.46
C LYS A 83 -19.23 4.92 6.19
N LEU A 84 -19.40 6.25 6.34
CA LEU A 84 -20.59 6.82 6.99
C LEU A 84 -21.87 6.48 6.23
N LYS A 85 -21.87 6.64 4.90
CA LYS A 85 -23.01 6.28 4.04
C LYS A 85 -23.37 4.80 4.17
N SER A 86 -22.38 3.91 4.16
CA SER A 86 -22.59 2.46 4.33
C SER A 86 -23.19 2.10 5.70
N ILE A 87 -22.75 2.76 6.78
CA ILE A 87 -23.30 2.56 8.12
C ILE A 87 -24.77 3.01 8.18
N GLN A 88 -25.08 4.19 7.63
CA GLN A 88 -26.44 4.72 7.59
C GLN A 88 -27.39 3.81 6.80
N LYS A 89 -26.98 3.36 5.61
CA LYS A 89 -27.76 2.43 4.78
C LYS A 89 -28.09 1.13 5.53
N ARG A 90 -27.07 0.51 6.14
CA ARG A 90 -27.26 -0.72 6.94
C ARG A 90 -28.22 -0.51 8.11
N ARG A 91 -28.16 0.64 8.78
CA ARG A 91 -29.10 0.96 9.86
C ARG A 91 -30.54 1.10 9.34
N GLN A 92 -30.74 1.77 8.22
CA GLN A 92 -32.06 1.90 7.60
C GLN A 92 -32.63 0.55 7.18
N GLU A 93 -31.83 -0.28 6.51
CA GLU A 93 -32.23 -1.64 6.09
C GLU A 93 -32.64 -2.49 7.30
N TYR A 94 -31.87 -2.44 8.39
CA TYR A 94 -32.22 -3.14 9.64
C TYR A 94 -33.57 -2.68 10.22
N LEU A 95 -33.81 -1.36 10.26
CA LEU A 95 -35.07 -0.81 10.78
C LEU A 95 -36.26 -1.19 9.90
N GLN A 96 -36.08 -1.16 8.57
CA GLN A 96 -37.11 -1.59 7.62
C GLN A 96 -37.43 -3.08 7.79
N GLN A 97 -36.42 -3.94 7.88
CA GLN A 97 -36.63 -5.37 8.12
C GLN A 97 -37.39 -5.61 9.43
N LYS A 98 -37.00 -4.91 10.50
CA LYS A 98 -37.67 -5.03 11.81
C LYS A 98 -39.14 -4.61 11.77
N LEU A 99 -39.47 -3.57 11.00
CA LEU A 99 -40.84 -3.11 10.78
C LEU A 99 -41.66 -4.10 9.94
N ILE A 100 -41.06 -4.76 8.96
CA ILE A 100 -41.72 -5.76 8.11
C ILE A 100 -41.95 -7.08 8.86
N SER A 101 -41.06 -7.42 9.79
CA SER A 101 -41.16 -8.64 10.61
C SER A 101 -42.06 -8.52 11.85
N ALA A 102 -42.64 -7.33 12.09
CA ALA A 102 -43.54 -7.05 13.21
C ALA A 102 -44.99 -7.04 12.71
#